data_AF-A0A3P7NYH8-F1
#
_entry.id   AF-A0A3P7NYH8-F1
#
_cell.length_a   1.000
_cell.length_b   1.000
_cell.length_c   1.000
_cell.angle_alpha   90.00
_cell.angle_beta   90.00
_cell.angle_gamma   90.00
#
_symmetry.space_group_name_H-M   'P 1'
#
loop_
_entity.id
_entity.type
_entity.pdbx_description
1 polymer ?
#
loop_
_entity_poly.entity_id
_entity_poly.type
_entity_poly.pdbx_seq_one_letter_code
_entity_poly.pdbx_strand_id
1 'polypeptide(L)'
;MWDTTLTQLVYSPRPNVNVVAPHMLRLLLHAPPHSIISADSGLNPARLLTLPTPLRTFWTMHYLLDRLQNQTEVAESRSTTLAGGKYSDGLLVVSVSGPFYALLGAFRSLLEVDSIEGQAAAWLFENPGTASLPLDRKNIFDRFLALVPRIAGLCAAVVFHTSPEGVLVAPDNFGELVTLVADKTVAAVTDTCDSHPKDDTPRSSKPRASVDWEACVRRVMAEPEYLVVCCWRSVRELSAILGGPLIRCGCHLSRSKFEQVSASQWLTVHHLQDIADFFISQLMMSRHPGAFELTASGFENFCDILLSLPKLQVEKWPERWLSIMVADLTGVEVLPPPVCPTTPTGSTSLESSADSDAVLLRYLGNNSSKIYCATRRSAGLPFFIQALLVVLHKAHKAPNLLSTVVSALLTVVQCSSESNIQKTGISSSSATLSAAERRLHATNVLRFLVRDATVGPNLSDYLEAILKCAIQGLDSSIWMIRNSSLMLYSTMMERIFGVNRTRDCESKKNRMSSSVFFAKFPGMRTFLLQSFEESLQGIRYVVR
;
A
#
# COMPACT_ATOMS: atom_id res chain seq x y z
N MET A 1 -22.16 -7.11 -26.77
CA MET A 1 -21.70 -7.42 -25.39
C MET A 1 -20.19 -7.30 -25.25
N TRP A 2 -19.38 -8.16 -25.91
CA TRP A 2 -17.91 -8.07 -25.84
C TRP A 2 -17.37 -6.66 -26.10
N ASP A 3 -17.76 -6.06 -27.22
CA ASP A 3 -17.35 -4.69 -27.55
C ASP A 3 -17.73 -3.70 -26.45
N THR A 4 -19.01 -3.64 -26.06
CA THR A 4 -19.51 -2.80 -24.96
C THR A 4 -18.73 -3.00 -23.65
N THR A 5 -18.44 -4.24 -23.27
CA THR A 5 -17.66 -4.53 -22.07
C THR A 5 -16.27 -3.90 -22.16
N LEU A 6 -15.56 -4.15 -23.25
CA LEU A 6 -14.17 -3.72 -23.43
C LEU A 6 -14.04 -2.22 -23.75
N THR A 7 -15.04 -1.64 -24.42
CA THR A 7 -15.05 -0.26 -24.91
C THR A 7 -15.93 0.69 -24.13
N GLN A 8 -16.61 0.26 -23.06
CA GLN A 8 -17.41 1.15 -22.20
C GLN A 8 -17.36 0.79 -20.72
N LEU A 9 -17.45 -0.50 -20.38
CA LEU A 9 -17.68 -0.91 -18.99
C LEU A 9 -16.40 -1.05 -18.17
N VAL A 10 -15.33 -1.60 -18.76
CA VAL A 10 -14.05 -1.84 -18.05
C VAL A 10 -13.31 -0.56 -17.63
N TYR A 11 -13.63 0.59 -18.21
CA TYR A 11 -13.09 1.89 -17.80
C TYR A 11 -14.14 2.77 -17.11
N SER A 12 -15.31 2.22 -16.76
CA SER A 12 -16.37 3.03 -16.17
C SER A 12 -15.95 3.55 -14.79
N PRO A 13 -16.12 4.86 -14.51
CA PRO A 13 -15.90 5.41 -13.17
C PRO A 13 -17.00 4.99 -12.19
N ARG A 14 -18.12 4.44 -12.67
CA ARG A 14 -19.28 4.10 -11.84
C ARG A 14 -18.98 2.87 -10.96
N PRO A 15 -19.04 2.97 -9.62
CA PRO A 15 -18.66 1.88 -8.72
C PRO A 15 -19.40 0.55 -8.95
N ASN A 16 -20.70 0.62 -9.23
CA ASN A 16 -21.51 -0.56 -9.55
C ASN A 16 -21.09 -1.23 -10.86
N VAL A 17 -20.64 -0.45 -11.85
CA VAL A 17 -20.20 -0.97 -13.15
C VAL A 17 -18.79 -1.54 -13.06
N ASN A 18 -17.85 -0.82 -12.45
CA ASN A 18 -16.45 -1.26 -12.41
C ASN A 18 -16.20 -2.49 -11.53
N VAL A 19 -17.09 -2.81 -10.59
CA VAL A 19 -17.03 -4.08 -9.85
C VAL A 19 -17.46 -5.24 -10.74
N VAL A 20 -18.48 -5.06 -11.59
CA VAL A 20 -19.07 -6.14 -12.40
C VAL A 20 -18.33 -6.33 -13.74
N ALA A 21 -17.83 -5.26 -14.35
CA ALA A 21 -17.22 -5.27 -15.67
C ALA A 21 -16.05 -6.27 -15.81
N PRO A 22 -15.14 -6.43 -14.83
CA PRO A 22 -14.08 -7.45 -14.89
C PRO A 22 -14.64 -8.88 -14.93
N HIS A 23 -15.70 -9.19 -14.17
CA HIS A 23 -16.35 -10.51 -14.22
C HIS A 23 -17.01 -10.77 -15.57
N MET A 24 -17.66 -9.75 -16.13
CA MET A 24 -18.26 -9.88 -17.45
C MET A 24 -17.21 -10.02 -18.56
N LEU A 25 -16.07 -9.33 -18.45
CA LEU A 25 -14.95 -9.50 -19.36
C LEU A 25 -14.43 -10.95 -19.32
N ARG A 26 -14.22 -11.49 -18.12
CA ARG A 26 -13.83 -12.90 -17.93
C ARG A 26 -14.83 -13.88 -18.54
N LEU A 27 -16.11 -13.69 -18.28
CA LEU A 27 -17.16 -14.56 -18.85
C LEU A 27 -17.10 -14.55 -20.38
N LEU A 28 -16.94 -13.38 -20.99
CA LEU A 28 -16.92 -13.24 -22.45
C LEU A 28 -15.59 -13.69 -23.08
N LEU A 29 -14.49 -13.77 -22.33
CA LEU A 29 -13.23 -14.36 -22.82
C LEU A 29 -13.38 -15.83 -23.20
N HIS A 30 -14.26 -16.57 -22.52
CA HIS A 30 -14.53 -17.97 -22.80
C HIS A 30 -15.67 -18.20 -23.80
N ALA A 31 -16.23 -17.14 -24.39
CA ALA A 31 -17.24 -17.27 -25.42
C ALA A 31 -16.66 -17.95 -26.69
N PRO A 32 -17.41 -18.85 -27.36
CA PRO A 32 -16.92 -19.53 -28.55
C PRO A 32 -16.56 -18.52 -29.65
N PRO A 33 -15.45 -18.73 -30.38
CA PRO A 33 -15.04 -17.83 -31.45
C PRO A 33 -16.05 -17.83 -32.59
N HIS A 34 -16.39 -16.65 -33.11
CA HIS A 34 -17.22 -16.54 -34.32
C HIS A 34 -16.41 -16.90 -35.58
N SER A 35 -17.03 -17.65 -36.49
CA SER A 35 -16.44 -18.31 -37.68
C SER A 35 -15.90 -17.40 -38.79
N ILE A 36 -15.62 -16.12 -38.53
CA ILE A 36 -15.24 -15.15 -39.57
C ILE A 36 -13.74 -14.87 -39.48
N ILE A 37 -12.99 -15.44 -40.43
CA ILE A 37 -11.55 -15.20 -40.62
C ILE A 37 -11.41 -14.00 -41.56
N SER A 38 -10.99 -12.85 -41.02
CA SER A 38 -10.48 -11.73 -41.83
C SER A 38 -9.07 -11.43 -41.35
N ALA A 39 -8.10 -11.57 -42.27
CA ALA A 39 -6.68 -11.37 -42.03
C ALA A 39 -6.32 -9.88 -42.03
N ASP A 40 -6.66 -9.17 -40.95
CA ASP A 40 -6.26 -7.77 -40.82
C ASP A 40 -5.86 -7.43 -39.38
N SER A 41 -4.68 -6.82 -39.26
CA SER A 41 -3.77 -6.89 -38.11
C SER A 41 -3.90 -5.69 -37.16
N GLY A 42 -4.83 -5.75 -36.18
CA GLY A 42 -4.95 -4.69 -35.17
C GLY A 42 -5.72 -5.07 -33.89
N LEU A 43 -5.46 -4.33 -32.80
CA LEU A 43 -6.09 -4.42 -31.46
C LEU A 43 -7.57 -3.94 -31.45
N ASN A 44 -8.35 -4.31 -32.47
CA ASN A 44 -9.76 -3.95 -32.54
C ASN A 44 -10.58 -4.90 -31.64
N PRO A 45 -11.34 -4.38 -30.65
CA PRO A 45 -12.20 -5.17 -29.77
C PRO A 45 -13.03 -6.23 -30.51
N ALA A 46 -13.70 -5.86 -31.60
CA ALA A 46 -14.55 -6.78 -32.36
C ALA A 46 -13.78 -7.99 -32.91
N ARG A 47 -12.49 -7.82 -33.25
CA ARG A 47 -11.63 -8.87 -33.79
C ARG A 47 -11.05 -9.78 -32.71
N LEU A 48 -10.88 -9.29 -31.48
CA LEU A 48 -10.37 -10.13 -30.40
C LEU A 48 -11.29 -11.33 -30.13
N LEU A 49 -12.60 -11.16 -30.29
CA LEU A 49 -13.58 -12.21 -30.08
C LEU A 49 -13.49 -13.35 -31.13
N THR A 50 -12.85 -13.14 -32.28
CA THR A 50 -12.66 -14.21 -33.29
C THR A 50 -11.43 -15.08 -32.99
N LEU A 51 -10.56 -14.64 -32.07
CA LEU A 51 -9.36 -15.39 -31.69
C LEU A 51 -9.69 -16.51 -30.69
N PRO A 52 -8.90 -17.60 -30.69
CA PRO A 52 -8.92 -18.60 -29.62
C PRO A 52 -8.67 -17.95 -28.25
N THR A 53 -9.25 -18.51 -27.18
CA THR A 53 -9.23 -17.93 -25.83
C THR A 53 -7.84 -17.51 -25.34
N PRO A 54 -6.75 -18.29 -25.51
CA PRO A 54 -5.42 -17.84 -25.12
C PRO A 54 -5.03 -16.55 -25.86
N LEU A 55 -4.95 -16.58 -27.19
CA LEU A 55 -4.59 -15.39 -27.98
C LEU A 55 -5.53 -14.19 -27.73
N ARG A 56 -6.82 -14.45 -27.52
CA ARG A 56 -7.79 -13.42 -27.13
C ARG A 56 -7.41 -12.76 -25.81
N THR A 57 -7.08 -13.54 -24.77
CA THR A 57 -6.64 -13.02 -23.48
C THR A 57 -5.33 -12.23 -23.61
N PHE A 58 -4.34 -12.75 -24.35
CA PHE A 58 -3.07 -12.06 -24.64
C PHE A 58 -3.30 -10.65 -25.20
N TRP A 59 -4.05 -10.57 -26.30
CA TRP A 59 -4.31 -9.31 -26.98
C TRP A 59 -5.25 -8.40 -26.17
N THR A 60 -6.15 -8.96 -25.36
CA THR A 60 -6.99 -8.18 -24.44
C THR A 60 -6.14 -7.54 -23.35
N MET A 61 -5.12 -8.24 -22.82
CA MET A 61 -4.17 -7.64 -21.86
C MET A 61 -3.39 -6.48 -22.50
N HIS A 62 -2.87 -6.65 -23.72
CA HIS A 62 -2.23 -5.55 -24.44
C HIS A 62 -3.19 -4.39 -24.74
N TYR A 63 -4.45 -4.65 -25.08
CA TYR A 63 -5.47 -3.62 -25.23
C TYR A 63 -5.67 -2.82 -23.94
N LEU A 64 -5.79 -3.51 -22.79
CA LEU A 64 -5.95 -2.86 -21.49
C LEU A 64 -4.72 -2.03 -21.12
N LEU A 65 -3.51 -2.53 -21.41
CA LEU A 65 -2.26 -1.78 -21.22
C LEU A 65 -2.19 -0.55 -22.11
N ASP A 66 -2.63 -0.63 -23.38
CA ASP A 66 -2.72 0.55 -24.26
C ASP A 66 -3.70 1.57 -23.69
N ARG A 67 -4.84 1.14 -23.16
CA ARG A 67 -5.80 2.04 -22.50
C ARG A 67 -5.24 2.66 -21.24
N LEU A 68 -4.56 1.86 -20.41
CA LEU A 68 -3.95 2.32 -19.18
C LEU A 68 -2.86 3.35 -19.49
N GLN A 69 -1.99 3.07 -20.46
CA GLN A 69 -0.95 3.99 -20.92
C GLN A 69 -1.53 5.30 -21.46
N ASN A 70 -2.58 5.24 -22.28
CA ASN A 70 -3.27 6.45 -22.77
C ASN A 70 -3.84 7.28 -21.61
N GLN A 71 -4.46 6.64 -20.60
CA GLN A 71 -4.94 7.37 -19.42
C GLN A 71 -3.77 7.95 -18.61
N THR A 72 -2.63 7.26 -18.52
CA THR A 72 -1.45 7.79 -17.83
C THR A 72 -0.92 9.03 -18.55
N GLU A 73 -0.84 8.99 -19.89
CA GLU A 73 -0.43 10.13 -20.71
C GLU A 73 -1.42 11.31 -20.58
N VAL A 74 -2.73 11.05 -20.52
CA VAL A 74 -3.75 12.08 -20.24
C VAL A 74 -3.57 12.66 -18.83
N ALA A 75 -3.31 11.83 -17.81
CA ALA A 75 -3.10 12.31 -16.45
C ALA A 75 -1.82 13.15 -16.30
N GLU A 76 -0.77 12.82 -17.04
CA GLU A 76 0.47 13.58 -17.11
C GLU A 76 0.36 14.84 -17.97
N SER A 77 -0.59 14.86 -18.91
CA SER A 77 -0.85 16.02 -19.76
C SER A 77 -1.36 17.19 -18.92
N ARG A 78 -0.92 18.40 -19.32
CA ARG A 78 -1.26 19.65 -18.66
C ARG A 78 -2.17 20.45 -19.58
N SER A 79 -3.30 20.91 -19.07
CA SER A 79 -4.20 21.83 -19.77
C SER A 79 -4.29 23.15 -19.01
N THR A 80 -4.62 24.23 -19.73
CA THR A 80 -4.66 25.59 -19.17
C THR A 80 -6.01 25.95 -18.54
N THR A 81 -6.92 24.98 -18.39
CA THR A 81 -8.35 25.26 -18.12
C THR A 81 -8.66 25.75 -16.70
N LEU A 82 -7.84 25.41 -15.69
CA LEU A 82 -7.98 25.94 -14.33
C LEU A 82 -7.10 27.19 -14.11
N ALA A 83 -7.74 28.30 -13.73
CA ALA A 83 -7.16 29.58 -13.27
C ALA A 83 -5.80 29.99 -13.91
N GLY A 84 -5.76 30.06 -15.25
CA GLY A 84 -4.60 30.54 -16.00
C GLY A 84 -3.49 29.52 -16.23
N GLY A 85 -3.81 28.23 -16.17
CA GLY A 85 -2.90 27.13 -16.48
C GLY A 85 -1.84 26.86 -15.43
N LYS A 86 -2.19 27.02 -14.15
CA LYS A 86 -1.30 26.83 -13.00
C LYS A 86 -1.28 25.41 -12.41
N TYR A 87 -2.16 24.50 -12.83
CA TYR A 87 -2.37 23.20 -12.20
C TYR A 87 -2.34 22.04 -13.19
N SER A 88 -1.89 20.87 -12.72
CA SER A 88 -2.04 19.60 -13.46
C SER A 88 -3.46 19.04 -13.32
N ASP A 89 -4.30 19.30 -14.32
CA ASP A 89 -5.72 18.94 -14.33
C ASP A 89 -6.02 17.61 -15.02
N GLY A 90 -5.04 16.99 -15.68
CA GLY A 90 -5.18 15.70 -16.34
C GLY A 90 -5.61 14.58 -15.40
N LEU A 91 -5.07 14.54 -14.17
CA LEU A 91 -5.46 13.54 -13.19
C LEU A 91 -6.94 13.70 -12.77
N LEU A 92 -7.46 14.92 -12.73
CA LEU A 92 -8.88 15.18 -12.50
C LEU A 92 -9.70 14.57 -13.63
N VAL A 93 -9.30 14.80 -14.88
CA VAL A 93 -10.01 14.25 -16.05
C VAL A 93 -10.04 12.73 -16.03
N VAL A 94 -8.91 12.07 -15.76
CA VAL A 94 -8.83 10.60 -15.69
C VAL A 94 -9.74 10.04 -14.60
N SER A 95 -9.90 10.73 -13.47
CA SER A 95 -10.72 10.24 -12.36
C SER A 95 -12.20 9.99 -12.72
N VAL A 96 -12.71 10.67 -13.75
CA VAL A 96 -14.12 10.58 -14.20
C VAL A 96 -14.29 10.09 -15.64
N SER A 97 -13.24 10.11 -16.47
CA SER A 97 -13.32 9.65 -17.86
C SER A 97 -12.84 8.22 -18.08
N GLY A 98 -12.02 7.69 -17.17
CA GLY A 98 -11.43 6.36 -17.29
C GLY A 98 -10.44 6.06 -16.16
N PRO A 99 -10.87 5.99 -14.90
CA PRO A 99 -9.95 5.96 -13.78
C PRO A 99 -9.09 4.70 -13.77
N PHE A 100 -7.82 4.85 -13.37
CA PHE A 100 -6.83 3.77 -13.40
C PHE A 100 -7.32 2.51 -12.71
N TYR A 101 -7.91 2.62 -11.52
CA TYR A 101 -8.39 1.46 -10.75
C TYR A 101 -9.40 0.59 -11.52
N ALA A 102 -10.21 1.14 -12.42
CA ALA A 102 -11.17 0.37 -13.20
C ALA A 102 -10.45 -0.51 -14.22
N LEU A 103 -9.51 0.09 -14.97
CA LEU A 103 -8.66 -0.61 -15.94
C LEU A 103 -7.73 -1.63 -15.27
N LEU A 104 -7.13 -1.27 -14.13
CA LEU A 104 -6.29 -2.14 -13.31
C LEU A 104 -7.10 -3.33 -12.75
N GLY A 105 -8.34 -3.10 -12.30
CA GLY A 105 -9.22 -4.17 -11.84
C GLY A 105 -9.59 -5.15 -12.97
N ALA A 106 -9.85 -4.64 -14.17
CA ALA A 106 -10.05 -5.48 -15.36
C ALA A 106 -8.77 -6.29 -15.68
N PHE A 107 -7.61 -5.63 -15.70
CA PHE A 107 -6.31 -6.29 -15.94
C PHE A 107 -6.02 -7.38 -14.91
N ARG A 108 -6.18 -7.08 -13.61
CA ARG A 108 -6.00 -8.05 -12.52
C ARG A 108 -6.92 -9.25 -12.68
N SER A 109 -8.19 -9.03 -13.04
CA SER A 109 -9.11 -10.16 -13.24
C SER A 109 -8.64 -11.14 -14.32
N LEU A 110 -7.93 -10.66 -15.34
CA LEU A 110 -7.37 -11.52 -16.38
C LEU A 110 -6.14 -12.30 -15.90
N LEU A 111 -5.42 -11.79 -14.91
CA LEU A 111 -4.33 -12.51 -14.25
C LEU A 111 -4.83 -13.59 -13.28
N GLU A 112 -6.07 -13.47 -12.79
CA GLU A 112 -6.71 -14.42 -11.86
C GLU A 112 -7.48 -15.54 -12.57
N VAL A 113 -7.51 -15.58 -13.91
CA VAL A 113 -8.16 -16.67 -14.65
C VAL A 113 -7.36 -17.96 -14.44
N ASP A 114 -8.03 -18.95 -13.85
CA ASP A 114 -7.48 -20.24 -13.41
C ASP A 114 -6.56 -20.89 -14.45
N SER A 115 -5.40 -21.33 -13.95
CA SER A 115 -4.50 -22.29 -14.59
C SER A 115 -4.29 -22.06 -16.08
N ILE A 116 -3.64 -20.96 -16.37
CA ILE A 116 -2.62 -20.98 -17.39
C ILE A 116 -1.67 -22.18 -17.07
N GLU A 117 -1.86 -23.31 -17.73
CA GLU A 117 -0.88 -24.39 -17.72
C GLU A 117 0.38 -23.88 -18.45
N GLY A 118 1.50 -23.83 -17.72
CA GLY A 118 2.87 -23.60 -18.21
C GLY A 118 3.06 -22.55 -19.31
N GLN A 119 2.82 -22.94 -20.56
CA GLN A 119 3.04 -22.13 -21.76
C GLN A 119 2.25 -20.83 -21.80
N ALA A 120 1.02 -20.81 -21.28
CA ALA A 120 0.25 -19.59 -21.28
C ALA A 120 0.70 -18.60 -20.20
N ALA A 121 1.70 -18.87 -19.33
CA ALA A 121 2.15 -17.92 -18.28
C ALA A 121 3.42 -17.23 -18.71
N ALA A 122 4.23 -17.95 -19.49
CA ALA A 122 5.39 -17.43 -20.19
C ALA A 122 5.05 -16.15 -20.97
N TRP A 123 3.85 -16.09 -21.58
CA TRP A 123 3.40 -14.93 -22.37
C TRP A 123 3.37 -13.58 -21.64
N LEU A 124 3.37 -13.61 -20.30
CA LEU A 124 3.36 -12.40 -19.47
C LEU A 124 4.73 -11.75 -19.55
N PHE A 125 5.77 -12.56 -19.68
CA PHE A 125 7.17 -12.18 -19.58
C PHE A 125 7.90 -12.30 -20.93
N GLU A 126 7.36 -13.06 -21.88
CA GLU A 126 7.90 -13.23 -23.23
C GLU A 126 6.79 -13.14 -24.28
N ASN A 127 7.04 -12.48 -25.41
CA ASN A 127 6.05 -12.45 -26.47
C ASN A 127 6.05 -13.78 -27.25
N PRO A 128 4.88 -14.33 -27.64
CA PRO A 128 4.81 -15.57 -28.40
C PRO A 128 5.42 -15.42 -29.80
N GLY A 129 6.40 -16.26 -30.15
CA GLY A 129 7.09 -16.23 -31.45
C GLY A 129 6.22 -16.62 -32.66
N THR A 130 5.07 -17.25 -32.44
CA THR A 130 4.12 -17.69 -33.46
C THR A 130 2.91 -16.76 -33.62
N ALA A 131 2.90 -15.60 -32.97
CA ALA A 131 1.87 -14.61 -33.26
C ALA A 131 1.97 -14.25 -34.74
N SER A 132 0.87 -14.39 -35.49
CA SER A 132 0.74 -14.00 -36.90
C SER A 132 0.91 -12.48 -37.14
N LEU A 133 1.42 -11.75 -36.13
CA LEU A 133 1.52 -10.31 -36.01
C LEU A 133 2.91 -10.01 -35.44
N PRO A 134 3.80 -9.30 -36.17
CA PRO A 134 5.05 -8.82 -35.59
C PRO A 134 4.73 -7.89 -34.41
N LEU A 135 5.15 -8.29 -33.21
CA LEU A 135 5.05 -7.47 -32.00
C LEU A 135 6.34 -6.68 -31.83
N ASP A 136 6.36 -5.42 -32.30
CA ASP A 136 7.37 -4.43 -31.95
C ASP A 136 7.05 -3.78 -30.59
N ARG A 137 6.76 -4.60 -29.57
CA ARG A 137 6.33 -4.15 -28.25
C ARG A 137 6.98 -5.00 -27.18
N LYS A 138 7.31 -4.40 -26.03
CA LYS A 138 7.74 -5.15 -24.83
C LYS A 138 6.63 -6.10 -24.36
N ASN A 139 7.02 -7.15 -23.63
CA ASN A 139 6.09 -8.11 -23.02
C ASN A 139 5.13 -7.43 -22.03
N ILE A 140 4.07 -8.14 -21.65
CA ILE A 140 2.99 -7.63 -20.78
C ILE A 140 3.54 -7.17 -19.41
N PHE A 141 4.47 -7.92 -18.82
CA PHE A 141 5.07 -7.67 -17.52
C PHE A 141 5.87 -6.37 -17.51
N ASP A 142 6.81 -6.20 -18.44
CA ASP A 142 7.65 -5.00 -18.54
C ASP A 142 6.83 -3.76 -18.86
N ARG A 143 5.82 -3.90 -19.74
CA ARG A 143 4.90 -2.80 -20.03
C ARG A 143 4.10 -2.39 -18.80
N PHE A 144 3.58 -3.35 -18.04
CA PHE A 144 2.85 -3.06 -16.82
C PHE A 144 3.76 -2.42 -15.77
N LEU A 145 4.94 -3.00 -15.53
CA LEU A 145 5.90 -2.51 -14.55
C LEU A 145 6.38 -1.08 -14.87
N ALA A 146 6.55 -0.75 -16.16
CA ALA A 146 6.87 0.61 -16.59
C ALA A 146 5.76 1.64 -16.31
N LEU A 147 4.49 1.21 -16.21
CA LEU A 147 3.36 2.08 -15.88
C LEU A 147 3.18 2.28 -14.37
N VAL A 148 3.62 1.32 -13.54
CA VAL A 148 3.50 1.35 -12.08
C VAL A 148 4.02 2.66 -11.46
N PRO A 149 5.30 3.06 -11.66
CA PRO A 149 5.83 4.26 -10.99
C PRO A 149 5.15 5.54 -11.47
N ARG A 150 4.72 5.59 -12.74
CA ARG A 150 3.98 6.74 -13.31
C ARG A 150 2.61 6.90 -12.64
N ILE A 151 1.82 5.82 -12.61
CA ILE A 151 0.48 5.82 -11.99
C ILE A 151 0.58 6.06 -10.48
N ALA A 152 1.52 5.40 -9.81
CA ALA A 152 1.75 5.57 -8.38
C ALA A 152 2.19 7.00 -8.04
N GLY A 153 3.07 7.60 -8.84
CA GLY A 153 3.51 8.99 -8.69
C GLY A 153 2.37 9.99 -8.85
N LEU A 154 1.51 9.81 -9.85
CA LEU A 154 0.30 10.62 -10.01
C LEU A 154 -0.64 10.48 -8.79
N CYS A 155 -0.86 9.26 -8.31
CA CYS A 155 -1.71 9.02 -7.14
C CYS A 155 -1.09 9.54 -5.84
N ALA A 156 0.25 9.55 -5.73
CA ALA A 156 0.99 10.01 -4.56
C ALA A 156 0.67 11.47 -4.21
N ALA A 157 0.46 12.33 -5.23
CA ALA A 157 0.04 13.71 -5.05
C ALA A 157 -1.26 13.86 -4.22
N VAL A 158 -2.08 12.81 -4.18
CA VAL A 158 -3.32 12.78 -3.40
C VAL A 158 -3.14 11.96 -2.12
N VAL A 159 -2.62 10.73 -2.21
CA VAL A 159 -2.62 9.78 -1.08
C VAL A 159 -1.50 10.03 -0.06
N PHE A 160 -0.44 10.77 -0.41
CA PHE A 160 0.64 11.13 0.52
C PHE A 160 0.30 12.35 1.38
N HIS A 161 -0.84 13.01 1.12
CA HIS A 161 -1.23 14.20 1.85
C HIS A 161 -2.31 13.91 2.89
N THR A 162 -2.24 14.69 3.97
CA THR A 162 -3.20 14.62 5.07
C THR A 162 -4.47 15.42 4.77
N SER A 163 -4.92 15.46 3.51
CA SER A 163 -6.10 16.26 3.19
C SER A 163 -7.30 15.77 4.00
N PRO A 164 -7.96 16.64 4.77
CA PRO A 164 -9.27 16.36 5.32
C PRO A 164 -10.27 16.29 4.17
N GLU A 165 -11.26 15.42 4.32
CA GLU A 165 -12.43 15.26 3.43
C GLU A 165 -12.84 16.63 2.84
N GLY A 166 -12.74 16.79 1.52
CA GLY A 166 -13.15 18.01 0.80
C GLY A 166 -12.08 19.03 0.36
N VAL A 167 -10.80 18.92 0.74
CA VAL A 167 -9.75 19.84 0.24
C VAL A 167 -8.95 19.17 -0.88
N LEU A 168 -9.18 19.56 -2.13
CA LEU A 168 -8.36 19.08 -3.24
C LEU A 168 -6.98 19.71 -3.16
N VAL A 169 -5.94 18.89 -3.17
CA VAL A 169 -4.57 19.36 -3.33
C VAL A 169 -4.05 18.74 -4.62
N ALA A 170 -3.62 19.59 -5.55
CA ALA A 170 -3.04 19.16 -6.81
C ALA A 170 -1.65 19.79 -6.96
N PRO A 171 -0.70 19.11 -7.63
CA PRO A 171 0.57 19.72 -7.97
C PRO A 171 0.33 20.87 -8.97
N ASP A 172 0.89 22.03 -8.65
CA ASP A 172 1.02 23.14 -9.57
C ASP A 172 2.08 22.84 -10.65
N ASN A 173 2.28 23.80 -11.56
CA ASN A 173 3.23 23.65 -12.65
C ASN A 173 4.69 23.39 -12.24
N PHE A 174 5.05 23.77 -11.01
CA PHE A 174 6.38 23.63 -10.43
C PHE A 174 6.50 22.36 -9.56
N GLY A 175 5.43 21.57 -9.47
CA GLY A 175 5.36 20.38 -8.63
C GLY A 175 5.08 20.68 -7.16
N GLU A 176 4.79 21.94 -6.82
CA GLU A 176 4.38 22.35 -5.49
C GLU A 176 2.89 22.06 -5.29
N LEU A 177 2.53 21.51 -4.15
CA LEU A 177 1.17 21.10 -3.87
C LEU A 177 0.33 22.29 -3.42
N VAL A 178 -0.69 22.61 -4.21
CA VAL A 178 -1.57 23.74 -3.96
C VAL A 178 -2.98 23.25 -3.71
N THR A 179 -3.63 23.88 -2.73
CA THR A 179 -5.05 23.65 -2.45
C THR A 179 -5.89 24.23 -3.58
N LEU A 180 -6.58 23.36 -4.32
CA LEU A 180 -7.68 23.74 -5.19
C LEU A 180 -8.88 24.05 -4.28
N VAL A 181 -9.05 25.33 -3.96
CA VAL A 181 -10.24 25.80 -3.25
C VAL A 181 -11.43 25.62 -4.19
N ALA A 182 -12.31 24.66 -3.89
CA ALA A 182 -13.61 24.59 -4.53
C ALA A 182 -14.43 25.80 -4.07
N ASP A 183 -14.37 26.89 -4.83
CA ASP A 183 -15.23 28.03 -4.57
C ASP A 183 -16.67 27.62 -4.88
N LYS A 184 -17.43 27.28 -3.83
CA LYS A 184 -18.85 26.86 -3.95
C LYS A 184 -19.71 27.92 -4.65
N THR A 185 -19.22 29.15 -4.76
CA THR A 185 -19.89 30.23 -5.49
C THR A 185 -19.84 30.04 -7.01
N VAL A 186 -18.78 29.45 -7.58
CA VAL A 186 -18.69 29.17 -9.03
C VAL A 186 -19.62 28.03 -9.43
N ALA A 187 -19.91 27.09 -8.52
CA ALA A 187 -20.91 26.04 -8.72
C ALA A 187 -22.36 26.57 -8.65
N ALA A 188 -22.61 27.67 -7.93
CA ALA A 188 -23.95 28.19 -7.66
C ALA A 188 -24.49 29.19 -8.70
N VAL A 189 -23.67 29.72 -9.62
CA VAL A 189 -24.11 30.74 -10.60
C VAL A 189 -24.83 30.13 -11.82
N THR A 190 -25.05 28.82 -11.87
CA THR A 190 -25.80 28.17 -12.97
C THR A 190 -26.92 27.23 -12.50
N ASP A 191 -27.52 27.50 -11.35
CA ASP A 191 -28.84 26.94 -10.99
C ASP A 191 -29.94 27.63 -11.81
N THR A 192 -30.01 27.30 -13.09
CA THR A 192 -31.27 27.25 -13.85
C THR A 192 -31.12 26.17 -14.91
N CYS A 193 -31.42 24.92 -14.53
CA CYS A 193 -32.08 23.89 -15.35
C CYS A 193 -31.98 22.55 -14.61
N ASP A 194 -32.87 22.35 -13.64
CA ASP A 194 -33.21 21.04 -13.12
C ASP A 194 -33.67 20.10 -14.26
N SER A 195 -32.98 18.98 -14.44
CA SER A 195 -33.63 17.70 -14.73
C SER A 195 -32.62 16.56 -14.59
N HIS A 196 -32.90 15.67 -13.63
CA HIS A 196 -32.34 14.32 -13.59
C HIS A 196 -32.46 13.65 -14.98
N PRO A 197 -31.37 13.18 -15.61
CA PRO A 197 -31.51 12.41 -16.83
C PRO A 197 -31.84 10.95 -16.48
N LYS A 198 -33.09 10.56 -16.74
CA LYS A 198 -33.45 9.16 -17.00
C LYS A 198 -32.82 8.76 -18.35
N ASP A 199 -31.79 7.93 -18.28
CA ASP A 199 -31.01 7.49 -19.44
C ASP A 199 -31.65 6.22 -20.05
N ASP A 200 -32.72 6.40 -20.82
CA ASP A 200 -33.31 5.36 -21.67
C ASP A 200 -33.38 5.89 -23.11
N THR A 201 -32.35 5.67 -23.93
CA THR A 201 -32.45 5.47 -25.40
C THR A 201 -31.07 5.19 -26.03
N PRO A 202 -30.97 4.27 -27.00
CA PRO A 202 -29.70 3.84 -27.56
C PRO A 202 -29.22 4.82 -28.66
N ARG A 203 -28.12 5.54 -28.42
CA ARG A 203 -27.55 6.47 -29.40
C ARG A 203 -26.63 5.78 -30.41
N SER A 204 -26.98 6.03 -31.68
CA SER A 204 -26.28 5.81 -32.94
C SER A 204 -24.77 6.10 -32.91
N SER A 205 -24.04 5.24 -33.62
CA SER A 205 -22.60 5.27 -33.91
C SER A 205 -22.15 6.55 -34.62
N LYS A 206 -21.43 7.41 -33.90
CA LYS A 206 -20.54 8.44 -34.46
C LYS A 206 -19.11 8.26 -33.90
N PRO A 207 -18.07 8.74 -34.61
CA PRO A 207 -16.68 8.58 -34.19
C PRO A 207 -16.45 9.26 -32.83
N ARG A 208 -15.71 8.59 -31.94
CA ARG A 208 -15.41 9.00 -30.56
C ARG A 208 -15.00 10.49 -30.52
N ALA A 209 -15.85 11.35 -29.96
CA ALA A 209 -15.53 12.75 -29.69
C ALA A 209 -14.37 12.84 -28.70
N SER A 210 -13.50 13.84 -28.87
CA SER A 210 -12.48 14.24 -27.90
C SER A 210 -13.09 14.35 -26.50
N VAL A 211 -12.36 13.88 -25.48
CA VAL A 211 -12.79 13.99 -24.08
C VAL A 211 -13.13 15.46 -23.77
N ASP A 212 -14.34 15.72 -23.28
CA ASP A 212 -14.73 17.05 -22.82
C ASP A 212 -14.01 17.35 -21.51
N TRP A 213 -12.83 17.97 -21.66
CA TRP A 213 -11.89 18.26 -20.58
C TRP A 213 -12.54 19.13 -19.49
N GLU A 214 -13.21 20.20 -19.91
CA GLU A 214 -13.82 21.17 -19.01
C GLU A 214 -14.99 20.57 -18.23
N ALA A 215 -15.84 19.76 -18.88
CA ALA A 215 -16.91 19.06 -18.18
C ALA A 215 -16.38 18.06 -17.15
N CYS A 216 -15.30 17.35 -17.47
CA CYS A 216 -14.67 16.42 -16.52
C CYS A 216 -14.12 17.15 -15.30
N VAL A 217 -13.40 18.25 -15.50
CA VAL A 217 -12.87 19.07 -14.40
C VAL A 217 -14.00 19.62 -13.54
N ARG A 218 -15.04 20.22 -14.15
CA ARG A 218 -16.21 20.74 -13.42
C ARG A 218 -16.87 19.67 -12.55
N ARG A 219 -17.00 18.45 -13.07
CA ARG A 219 -17.57 17.32 -12.32
C ARG A 219 -16.75 16.97 -11.08
N VAL A 220 -15.42 16.89 -11.20
CA VAL A 220 -14.54 16.57 -10.07
C VAL A 220 -14.52 17.71 -9.05
N MET A 221 -14.55 18.96 -9.51
CA MET A 221 -14.59 20.12 -8.61
C MET A 221 -15.90 20.20 -7.81
N ALA A 222 -17.01 19.70 -8.37
CA ALA A 222 -18.27 19.58 -7.64
C ALA A 222 -18.20 18.50 -6.54
N GLU A 223 -17.48 17.40 -6.79
CA GLU A 223 -17.35 16.27 -5.88
C GLU A 223 -15.87 15.83 -5.74
N PRO A 224 -15.05 16.56 -4.96
CA PRO A 224 -13.61 16.33 -4.87
C PRO A 224 -13.21 14.97 -4.30
N GLU A 225 -14.11 14.38 -3.50
CA GLU A 225 -13.95 13.05 -2.88
C GLU A 225 -13.66 11.96 -3.93
N TYR A 226 -14.18 12.11 -5.15
CA TYR A 226 -14.00 11.13 -6.22
C TYR A 226 -12.54 11.00 -6.64
N LEU A 227 -11.77 12.09 -6.62
CA LEU A 227 -10.34 12.03 -6.92
C LEU A 227 -9.61 11.19 -5.87
N VAL A 228 -9.90 11.44 -4.59
CA VAL A 228 -9.32 10.69 -3.48
C VAL A 228 -9.64 9.21 -3.62
N VAL A 229 -10.91 8.88 -3.86
CA VAL A 229 -11.38 7.50 -4.10
C VAL A 229 -10.67 6.87 -5.29
N CYS A 230 -10.52 7.59 -6.39
CA CYS A 230 -9.81 7.13 -7.56
C CYS A 230 -8.36 6.78 -7.24
N CYS A 231 -7.62 7.68 -6.59
CA CYS A 231 -6.20 7.49 -6.30
C CYS A 231 -5.94 6.33 -5.33
N TRP A 232 -6.64 6.26 -4.18
CA TRP A 232 -6.38 5.18 -3.23
C TRP A 232 -6.82 3.81 -3.76
N ARG A 233 -7.91 3.73 -4.54
CA ARG A 233 -8.31 2.48 -5.20
C ARG A 233 -7.31 2.07 -6.29
N SER A 234 -6.68 3.03 -6.97
CA SER A 234 -5.66 2.74 -7.98
C SER A 234 -4.41 2.16 -7.35
N VAL A 235 -3.94 2.75 -6.24
CA VAL A 235 -2.85 2.21 -5.42
C VAL A 235 -3.18 0.80 -4.93
N ARG A 236 -4.41 0.57 -4.43
CA ARG A 236 -4.87 -0.77 -4.04
C ARG A 236 -4.73 -1.80 -5.17
N GLU A 237 -5.23 -1.49 -6.37
CA GLU A 237 -5.16 -2.45 -7.48
C GLU A 237 -3.71 -2.71 -7.91
N LEU A 238 -2.84 -1.68 -7.93
CA LEU A 238 -1.40 -1.87 -8.18
C LEU A 238 -0.78 -2.80 -7.13
N SER A 239 -1.04 -2.56 -5.84
CA SER A 239 -0.54 -3.40 -4.75
C SER A 239 -1.03 -4.84 -4.85
N ALA A 240 -2.29 -5.07 -5.25
CA ALA A 240 -2.86 -6.40 -5.42
C ALA A 240 -2.25 -7.16 -6.61
N ILE A 241 -1.96 -6.47 -7.71
CA ILE A 241 -1.31 -7.07 -8.89
C ILE A 241 0.15 -7.42 -8.57
N LEU A 242 0.89 -6.47 -8.01
CA LEU A 242 2.31 -6.61 -7.68
C LEU A 242 2.52 -7.62 -6.55
N GLY A 243 1.75 -7.54 -5.47
CA GLY A 243 1.83 -8.51 -4.36
C GLY A 243 1.11 -9.83 -4.64
N GLY A 244 0.82 -10.15 -5.89
CA GLY A 244 -0.20 -11.15 -6.19
C GLY A 244 0.08 -12.00 -7.42
N PRO A 245 -0.91 -12.16 -8.31
CA PRO A 245 -0.83 -13.10 -9.43
C PRO A 245 0.40 -12.91 -10.31
N LEU A 246 0.82 -11.67 -10.57
CA LEU A 246 1.87 -11.37 -11.55
C LEU A 246 3.23 -11.95 -11.13
N ILE A 247 3.68 -11.65 -9.90
CA ILE A 247 4.98 -12.15 -9.41
C ILE A 247 4.89 -13.64 -9.08
N ARG A 248 3.74 -14.13 -8.58
CA ARG A 248 3.54 -15.57 -8.36
C ARG A 248 3.74 -16.36 -9.66
N CYS A 249 3.21 -15.89 -10.78
CA CYS A 249 3.44 -16.52 -12.09
C CYS A 249 4.94 -16.61 -12.43
N GLY A 250 5.67 -15.50 -12.29
CA GLY A 250 7.13 -15.50 -12.51
C GLY A 250 7.87 -16.45 -11.57
N CYS A 251 7.50 -16.48 -10.28
CA CYS A 251 8.08 -17.39 -9.29
C CYS A 251 7.83 -18.87 -9.65
N HIS A 252 6.62 -19.23 -10.08
CA HIS A 252 6.29 -20.59 -10.51
C HIS A 252 7.10 -21.01 -11.74
N LEU A 253 7.25 -20.12 -12.73
CA LEU A 253 8.08 -20.37 -13.92
C LEU A 253 9.55 -20.60 -13.53
N SER A 254 10.14 -19.73 -12.71
CA SER A 254 11.52 -19.85 -12.22
C SER A 254 11.80 -21.11 -11.37
N ARG A 255 10.75 -21.78 -10.85
CA ARG A 255 10.84 -23.03 -10.07
C ARG A 255 10.69 -24.30 -10.92
N SER A 256 10.24 -24.20 -12.17
CA SER A 256 10.04 -25.37 -13.03
C SER A 256 11.37 -26.11 -13.29
N LYS A 257 11.38 -27.43 -13.06
CA LYS A 257 12.57 -28.29 -13.18
C LYS A 257 13.12 -28.41 -14.61
N PHE A 258 12.36 -27.98 -15.62
CA PHE A 258 12.73 -28.12 -17.04
C PHE A 258 13.67 -27.02 -17.56
N GLU A 259 13.87 -25.92 -16.82
CA GLU A 259 14.82 -24.87 -17.18
C GLU A 259 16.02 -24.89 -16.24
N GLN A 260 16.97 -25.81 -16.47
CA GLN A 260 18.24 -25.81 -15.76
C GLN A 260 19.21 -24.68 -16.20
N VAL A 261 18.84 -23.82 -17.16
CA VAL A 261 19.78 -22.86 -17.76
C VAL A 261 19.42 -21.37 -17.54
N SER A 262 18.21 -21.02 -17.07
CA SER A 262 17.80 -19.60 -17.09
C SER A 262 16.84 -19.17 -15.97
N ALA A 263 17.18 -19.44 -14.72
CA ALA A 263 16.40 -18.92 -13.58
C ALA A 263 16.29 -17.37 -13.56
N SER A 264 17.12 -16.68 -14.35
CA SER A 264 17.17 -15.24 -14.58
C SER A 264 16.26 -14.70 -15.69
N GLN A 265 15.57 -15.54 -16.48
CA GLN A 265 14.79 -15.05 -17.63
C GLN A 265 13.49 -14.34 -17.24
N TRP A 266 12.77 -14.85 -16.23
CA TRP A 266 11.40 -14.40 -15.95
C TRP A 266 11.34 -13.25 -14.93
N LEU A 267 12.14 -13.31 -13.87
CA LEU A 267 12.23 -12.29 -12.83
C LEU A 267 13.69 -11.91 -12.60
N THR A 268 13.99 -10.62 -12.76
CA THR A 268 15.31 -10.07 -12.47
C THR A 268 15.30 -9.37 -11.12
N VAL A 269 16.48 -9.16 -10.54
CA VAL A 269 16.59 -8.42 -9.29
C VAL A 269 16.13 -6.96 -9.47
N HIS A 270 16.38 -6.35 -10.63
CA HIS A 270 15.90 -5.01 -10.96
C HIS A 270 14.36 -4.93 -10.90
N HIS A 271 13.66 -5.91 -11.47
CA HIS A 271 12.19 -5.96 -11.39
C HIS A 271 11.72 -5.99 -9.93
N LEU A 272 12.39 -6.78 -9.08
CA LEU A 272 12.06 -6.86 -7.66
C LEU A 272 12.39 -5.56 -6.92
N GLN A 273 13.45 -4.84 -7.31
CA GLN A 273 13.77 -3.52 -6.75
C GLN A 273 12.70 -2.47 -7.10
N ASP A 274 12.23 -2.43 -8.35
CA ASP A 274 11.16 -1.51 -8.78
C ASP A 274 9.86 -1.76 -7.99
N ILE A 275 9.54 -3.03 -7.75
CA ILE A 275 8.37 -3.44 -6.99
C ILE A 275 8.53 -3.12 -5.49
N ALA A 276 9.71 -3.41 -4.94
CA ALA A 276 10.05 -3.05 -3.56
C ALA A 276 9.94 -1.54 -3.35
N ASP A 277 10.42 -0.75 -4.32
CA ASP A 277 10.32 0.70 -4.28
C ASP A 277 8.87 1.18 -4.21
N PHE A 278 7.98 0.65 -5.07
CA PHE A 278 6.57 0.94 -5.00
C PHE A 278 6.00 0.66 -3.59
N PHE A 279 6.22 -0.53 -3.03
CA PHE A 279 5.66 -0.89 -1.72
C PHE A 279 6.23 -0.03 -0.59
N ILE A 280 7.55 0.15 -0.55
CA ILE A 280 8.22 0.95 0.48
C ILE A 280 7.76 2.41 0.38
N SER A 281 7.71 2.98 -0.82
CA SER A 281 7.19 4.34 -1.07
C SER A 281 5.78 4.50 -0.51
N GLN A 282 4.86 3.61 -0.90
CA GLN A 282 3.46 3.71 -0.52
C GLN A 282 3.25 3.48 0.98
N LEU A 283 3.97 2.55 1.63
CA LEU A 283 3.82 2.32 3.08
C LEU A 283 4.44 3.43 3.92
N MET A 284 5.59 3.97 3.51
CA MET A 284 6.31 4.97 4.30
C MET A 284 5.74 6.37 4.11
N MET A 285 5.26 6.69 2.91
CA MET A 285 4.86 8.05 2.56
C MET A 285 3.36 8.28 2.51
N SER A 286 2.56 7.24 2.26
CA SER A 286 1.11 7.41 2.23
C SER A 286 0.54 7.82 3.59
N ARG A 287 -0.48 8.66 3.52
CA ARG A 287 -1.23 9.15 4.68
C ARG A 287 -2.67 8.71 4.62
N HIS A 288 -3.17 8.27 3.47
CA HIS A 288 -4.55 7.80 3.33
C HIS A 288 -4.70 6.35 3.82
N PRO A 289 -5.55 6.07 4.83
CA PRO A 289 -5.71 4.72 5.39
C PRO A 289 -6.06 3.66 4.34
N GLY A 290 -7.04 3.95 3.48
CA GLY A 290 -7.41 3.02 2.41
C GLY A 290 -6.26 2.70 1.42
N ALA A 291 -5.22 3.52 1.33
CA ALA A 291 -4.06 3.24 0.49
C ALA A 291 -3.06 2.36 1.24
N PHE A 292 -2.51 2.81 2.37
CA PHE A 292 -1.44 2.06 3.05
C PHE A 292 -1.89 0.72 3.65
N GLU A 293 -3.13 0.59 4.12
CA GLU A 293 -3.61 -0.67 4.72
C GLU A 293 -3.65 -1.81 3.68
N LEU A 294 -4.09 -1.48 2.47
CA LEU A 294 -4.22 -2.45 1.38
C LEU A 294 -2.87 -2.70 0.70
N THR A 295 -2.03 -1.66 0.61
CA THR A 295 -0.62 -1.84 0.22
C THR A 295 0.10 -2.82 1.14
N ALA A 296 -0.16 -2.78 2.45
CA ALA A 296 0.47 -3.68 3.42
C ALA A 296 0.17 -5.16 3.15
N SER A 297 -1.07 -5.49 2.78
CA SER A 297 -1.45 -6.86 2.41
C SER A 297 -0.73 -7.33 1.14
N GLY A 298 -0.60 -6.46 0.13
CA GLY A 298 0.20 -6.76 -1.07
C GLY A 298 1.69 -6.93 -0.74
N PHE A 299 2.22 -6.09 0.16
CA PHE A 299 3.62 -6.16 0.59
C PHE A 299 3.93 -7.44 1.37
N GLU A 300 3.03 -7.88 2.26
CA GLU A 300 3.17 -9.15 2.98
C GLU A 300 3.34 -10.32 1.99
N ASN A 301 2.46 -10.39 0.98
CA ASN A 301 2.54 -11.41 -0.06
C ASN A 301 3.81 -11.28 -0.92
N PHE A 302 4.24 -10.06 -1.23
CA PHE A 302 5.48 -9.83 -1.96
C PHE A 302 6.69 -10.36 -1.17
N CYS A 303 6.79 -10.04 0.12
CA CYS A 303 7.85 -10.55 0.98
C CYS A 303 7.83 -12.08 1.08
N ASP A 304 6.65 -12.70 1.18
CA ASP A 304 6.50 -14.16 1.17
C ASP A 304 7.07 -14.79 -0.12
N ILE A 305 6.83 -14.15 -1.27
CA ILE A 305 7.40 -14.57 -2.56
C ILE A 305 8.93 -14.39 -2.56
N LEU A 306 9.47 -13.29 -2.04
CA LEU A 306 10.92 -13.09 -1.93
C LEU A 306 11.60 -14.20 -1.14
N LEU A 307 11.00 -14.64 -0.02
CA LEU A 307 11.50 -15.76 0.78
C LEU A 307 11.52 -17.10 0.01
N SER A 308 10.71 -17.21 -1.04
CA SER A 308 10.61 -18.38 -1.90
C SER A 308 11.54 -18.33 -3.14
N LEU A 309 12.38 -17.29 -3.27
CA LEU A 309 13.27 -17.05 -4.42
C LEU A 309 14.77 -17.06 -4.05
N PRO A 310 15.31 -18.18 -3.51
CA PRO A 310 16.70 -18.23 -3.04
C PRO A 310 17.74 -18.06 -4.16
N LYS A 311 17.38 -18.35 -5.42
CA LYS A 311 18.30 -18.24 -6.56
C LYS A 311 18.71 -16.79 -6.87
N LEU A 312 17.83 -15.83 -6.55
CA LEU A 312 18.08 -14.40 -6.79
C LEU A 312 18.76 -13.71 -5.60
N GLN A 313 19.05 -14.45 -4.51
CA GLN A 313 19.66 -13.92 -3.28
C GLN A 313 18.88 -12.75 -2.64
N VAL A 314 17.56 -12.75 -2.83
CA VAL A 314 16.63 -11.70 -2.33
C VAL A 314 15.91 -12.10 -1.05
N GLU A 315 16.08 -13.32 -0.57
CA GLU A 315 15.39 -13.86 0.60
C GLU A 315 15.75 -13.14 1.90
N LYS A 316 16.89 -12.44 1.92
CA LYS A 316 17.33 -11.64 3.09
C LYS A 316 16.76 -10.23 3.11
N TRP A 317 16.14 -9.75 2.04
CA TRP A 317 15.64 -8.37 1.97
C TRP A 317 14.62 -8.03 3.07
N PRO A 318 13.60 -8.88 3.34
CA PRO A 318 12.63 -8.59 4.41
C PRO A 318 13.29 -8.45 5.79
N GLU A 319 14.25 -9.32 6.08
CA GLU A 319 15.03 -9.32 7.33
C GLU A 319 15.90 -8.05 7.45
N ARG A 320 16.57 -7.64 6.37
CA ARG A 320 17.39 -6.41 6.33
C ARG A 320 16.54 -5.16 6.48
N TRP A 321 15.43 -5.04 5.76
CA TRP A 321 14.52 -3.90 5.87
C TRP A 321 13.93 -3.75 7.27
N LEU A 322 13.60 -4.86 7.92
CA LEU A 322 13.14 -4.84 9.31
C LEU A 322 14.25 -4.33 10.24
N SER A 323 15.47 -4.85 10.10
CA SER A 323 16.60 -4.42 10.92
C SER A 323 16.90 -2.93 10.77
N ILE A 324 16.95 -2.43 9.53
CA ILE A 324 17.16 -1.00 9.23
C ILE A 324 16.07 -0.15 9.86
N MET A 325 14.79 -0.51 9.67
CA MET A 325 13.67 0.27 10.16
C MET A 325 13.60 0.27 11.70
N VAL A 326 13.88 -0.87 12.34
CA VAL A 326 13.90 -0.95 13.81
C VAL A 326 15.10 -0.19 14.36
N ALA A 327 16.27 -0.29 13.75
CA ALA A 327 17.44 0.48 14.14
C ALA A 327 17.20 2.00 14.02
N ASP A 328 16.56 2.46 12.95
CA ASP A 328 16.22 3.87 12.77
C ASP A 328 15.21 4.36 13.82
N LEU A 329 14.20 3.54 14.14
CA LEU A 329 13.16 3.87 15.12
C LEU A 329 13.66 3.80 16.57
N THR A 330 14.45 2.79 16.93
CA THR A 330 14.80 2.46 18.32
C THR A 330 16.27 2.71 18.67
N GLY A 331 17.14 2.90 17.69
CA GLY A 331 18.59 2.96 17.88
C GLY A 331 19.25 1.61 18.22
N VAL A 332 18.51 0.50 18.13
CA VAL A 332 19.00 -0.84 18.46
C VAL A 332 19.18 -1.62 17.18
N GLU A 333 20.41 -2.08 16.93
CA GLU A 333 20.68 -3.04 15.86
C GLU A 333 20.12 -4.41 16.25
N VAL A 334 19.18 -4.89 15.44
CA VAL A 334 18.46 -6.14 15.71
C VAL A 334 19.21 -7.35 15.13
N LEU A 335 20.06 -7.12 14.12
CA LEU A 335 20.91 -8.12 13.47
C LEU A 335 22.35 -7.62 13.43
N PRO A 336 23.36 -8.51 13.56
CA PRO A 336 24.75 -8.12 13.40
C PRO A 336 25.00 -7.56 11.99
N PRO A 337 25.89 -6.58 11.81
CA PRO A 337 26.33 -6.15 10.50
C PRO A 337 26.89 -7.36 9.72
N PRO A 338 26.68 -7.42 8.39
CA PRO A 338 27.15 -8.55 7.60
C PRO A 338 28.66 -8.72 7.79
N VAL A 339 29.09 -9.93 8.18
CA VAL A 339 30.50 -10.31 8.13
C VAL A 339 30.90 -10.28 6.66
N CYS A 340 31.64 -9.25 6.24
CA CYS A 340 32.29 -9.22 4.94
C CYS A 340 33.18 -10.47 4.84
N PRO A 341 33.04 -11.33 3.82
CA PRO A 341 34.04 -12.36 3.58
C PRO A 341 35.33 -11.66 3.14
N THR A 342 36.28 -11.54 4.05
CA THR A 342 37.65 -11.18 3.73
C THR A 342 38.30 -12.33 2.97
N THR A 343 38.32 -12.25 1.65
CA THR A 343 39.34 -12.90 0.81
C THR A 343 39.65 -12.00 -0.38
N PRO A 344 40.88 -11.48 -0.53
CA PRO A 344 41.32 -10.82 -1.74
C PRO A 344 41.83 -11.89 -2.72
N THR A 345 41.01 -12.27 -3.70
CA THR A 345 41.52 -12.93 -4.91
C THR A 345 40.87 -12.28 -6.11
N GLY A 346 41.70 -11.61 -6.90
CA GLY A 346 41.28 -10.80 -8.03
C GLY A 346 40.62 -11.60 -9.14
N SER A 347 39.58 -11.01 -9.73
CA SER A 347 39.44 -10.79 -11.17
C SER A 347 38.03 -10.25 -11.44
N THR A 348 38.01 -9.07 -12.07
CA THR A 348 36.95 -8.51 -12.92
C THR A 348 35.63 -9.28 -13.04
N SER A 349 34.61 -8.84 -12.29
CA SER A 349 33.22 -8.77 -12.75
C SER A 349 32.49 -7.71 -11.91
N LEU A 350 32.30 -6.53 -12.51
CA LEU A 350 31.50 -5.45 -11.93
C LEU A 350 30.03 -5.74 -12.27
N GLU A 351 29.47 -6.83 -11.74
CA GLU A 351 28.03 -7.09 -11.80
C GLU A 351 27.42 -6.68 -10.45
N SER A 352 26.57 -5.67 -10.53
CA SER A 352 25.89 -4.99 -9.42
C SER A 352 25.26 -5.98 -8.44
N SER A 353 25.84 -6.14 -7.26
CA SER A 353 25.10 -6.67 -6.12
C SER A 353 23.95 -5.70 -5.85
N ALA A 354 22.73 -6.11 -6.16
CA ALA A 354 21.55 -5.29 -5.91
C ALA A 354 21.51 -4.91 -4.42
N ASP A 355 21.69 -3.62 -4.15
CA ASP A 355 21.64 -3.10 -2.79
C ASP A 355 20.18 -3.08 -2.35
N SER A 356 19.77 -4.11 -1.61
CA SER A 356 18.44 -4.20 -1.01
C SER A 356 18.15 -3.03 -0.08
N ASP A 357 19.20 -2.50 0.53
CA ASP A 357 19.09 -1.49 1.56
C ASP A 357 18.89 -0.12 0.91
N ALA A 358 19.51 0.12 -0.25
CA ALA A 358 19.40 1.37 -1.00
C ALA A 358 17.95 1.84 -1.21
N VAL A 359 17.02 0.92 -1.49
CA VAL A 359 15.60 1.29 -1.70
C VAL A 359 15.01 1.91 -0.45
N LEU A 360 15.18 1.26 0.71
CA LEU A 360 14.64 1.76 1.98
C LEU A 360 15.42 2.99 2.48
N LEU A 361 16.75 2.93 2.40
CA LEU A 361 17.65 4.00 2.83
C LEU A 361 17.44 5.29 2.03
N ARG A 362 17.03 5.21 0.76
CA ARG A 362 16.66 6.40 -0.03
C ARG A 362 15.52 7.19 0.61
N TYR A 363 14.56 6.50 1.22
CA TYR A 363 13.48 7.18 1.93
C TYR A 363 13.99 7.73 3.26
N LEU A 364 14.68 6.92 4.06
CA LEU A 364 15.19 7.32 5.39
C LEU A 364 16.17 8.49 5.34
N GLY A 365 17.15 8.45 4.43
CA GLY A 365 18.24 9.44 4.33
C GLY A 365 17.83 10.80 3.78
N ASN A 366 16.84 10.86 2.89
CA ASN A 366 16.43 12.12 2.24
C ASN A 366 15.21 12.79 2.90
N ASN A 367 14.44 12.08 3.74
CA ASN A 367 13.10 12.51 4.17
C ASN A 367 12.68 11.97 5.56
N SER A 368 13.60 11.67 6.48
CA SER A 368 13.30 11.06 7.80
C SER A 368 12.10 11.72 8.53
N SER A 369 12.04 13.04 8.66
CA SER A 369 10.90 13.74 9.28
C SER A 369 9.58 13.61 8.52
N LYS A 370 9.62 13.38 7.21
CA LYS A 370 8.42 13.18 6.39
C LYS A 370 7.92 11.74 6.43
N ILE A 371 8.76 10.74 6.74
CA ILE A 371 8.36 9.31 6.82
C ILE A 371 7.54 9.04 8.07
N TYR A 372 8.02 9.55 9.20
CA TYR A 372 7.38 9.37 10.48
C TYR A 372 6.20 10.32 10.63
N CYS A 373 4.99 9.76 10.61
CA CYS A 373 3.76 10.53 10.78
C CYS A 373 3.29 10.49 12.22
N ALA A 374 3.59 11.51 13.02
CA ALA A 374 3.05 11.60 14.37
C ALA A 374 1.50 11.61 14.37
N THR A 375 0.91 12.23 13.35
CA THR A 375 -0.54 12.20 13.10
C THR A 375 -0.95 10.89 12.39
N ARG A 376 -2.25 10.59 12.34
CA ARG A 376 -2.77 9.35 11.71
C ARG A 376 -2.12 8.05 12.22
N ARG A 377 -1.78 8.00 13.52
CA ARG A 377 -1.37 6.77 14.22
C ARG A 377 -0.13 6.11 13.60
N SER A 378 0.86 6.91 13.20
CA SER A 378 2.09 6.42 12.54
C SER A 378 1.91 5.92 11.10
N ALA A 379 0.75 6.16 10.48
CA ALA A 379 0.45 5.84 9.09
C ALA A 379 0.81 4.38 8.73
N GLY A 380 1.57 4.15 7.66
CA GLY A 380 1.94 2.80 7.21
C GLY A 380 3.14 2.17 7.93
N LEU A 381 3.82 2.87 8.85
CA LEU A 381 4.98 2.31 9.59
C LEU A 381 4.62 1.05 10.40
N PRO A 382 3.56 1.05 11.25
CA PRO A 382 3.17 -0.15 11.99
C PRO A 382 2.85 -1.32 11.07
N PHE A 383 2.21 -1.05 9.92
CA PHE A 383 1.89 -2.07 8.92
C PHE A 383 3.13 -2.66 8.25
N PHE A 384 4.13 -1.82 7.94
CA PHE A 384 5.40 -2.27 7.35
C PHE A 384 6.15 -3.22 8.28
N ILE A 385 6.36 -2.81 9.55
CA ILE A 385 7.05 -3.65 10.55
C ILE A 385 6.25 -4.93 10.82
N GLN A 386 4.92 -4.82 10.96
CA GLN A 386 4.06 -5.98 11.19
C GLN A 386 4.14 -6.97 10.01
N ALA A 387 4.01 -6.52 8.77
CA ALA A 387 4.05 -7.39 7.59
C ALA A 387 5.37 -8.17 7.50
N LEU A 388 6.50 -7.51 7.74
CA LEU A 388 7.81 -8.16 7.76
C LEU A 388 7.91 -9.22 8.86
N LEU A 389 7.51 -8.88 10.10
CA LEU A 389 7.53 -9.81 11.22
C LEU A 389 6.60 -11.02 10.98
N VAL A 390 5.40 -10.78 10.45
CA VAL A 390 4.42 -11.84 10.14
C VAL A 390 4.99 -12.82 9.11
N VAL A 391 5.56 -12.32 8.01
CA VAL A 391 6.14 -13.15 6.95
C VAL A 391 7.33 -13.94 7.45
N LEU A 392 8.27 -13.30 8.13
CA LEU A 392 9.45 -13.96 8.67
C LEU A 392 9.07 -15.02 9.72
N HIS A 393 8.08 -14.72 10.57
CA HIS A 393 7.57 -15.67 11.56
C HIS A 393 6.90 -16.89 10.90
N LYS A 394 6.01 -16.68 9.92
CA LYS A 394 5.35 -17.77 9.16
C LYS A 394 6.37 -18.67 8.45
N ALA A 395 7.44 -18.09 7.93
CA ALA A 395 8.51 -18.83 7.26
C ALA A 395 9.49 -19.51 8.23
N HIS A 396 9.31 -19.38 9.55
CA HIS A 396 10.25 -19.82 10.58
C HIS A 396 11.68 -19.29 10.36
N LYS A 397 11.79 -18.10 9.78
CA LYS A 397 13.05 -17.39 9.56
C LYS A 397 13.31 -16.46 10.75
N ALA A 398 14.56 -16.43 11.22
CA ALA A 398 15.00 -15.58 12.32
C ALA A 398 14.13 -15.74 13.60
N PRO A 399 14.19 -16.89 14.30
CA PRO A 399 13.25 -17.24 15.37
C PRO A 399 13.25 -16.28 16.56
N ASN A 400 14.37 -15.60 16.84
CA ASN A 400 14.50 -14.65 17.94
C ASN A 400 14.13 -13.21 17.55
N LEU A 401 13.86 -12.96 16.26
CA LEU A 401 13.70 -11.62 15.72
C LEU A 401 12.50 -10.88 16.34
N LEU A 402 11.38 -11.57 16.53
CA LEU A 402 10.20 -11.01 17.19
C LEU A 402 10.52 -10.56 18.63
N SER A 403 11.18 -11.41 19.41
CA SER A 403 11.62 -11.10 20.78
C SER A 403 12.53 -9.87 20.81
N THR A 404 13.53 -9.81 19.91
CA THR A 404 14.49 -8.71 19.85
C THR A 404 13.80 -7.40 19.47
N VAL A 405 12.91 -7.41 18.46
CA VAL A 405 12.17 -6.22 18.03
C VAL A 405 11.24 -5.72 19.15
N VAL A 406 10.48 -6.62 19.79
CA VAL A 406 9.56 -6.25 20.88
C VAL A 406 10.33 -5.68 22.08
N SER A 407 11.47 -6.26 22.41
CA SER A 407 12.34 -5.76 23.49
C SER A 407 12.92 -4.39 23.15
N ALA A 408 13.37 -4.16 21.90
CA ALA A 408 13.85 -2.86 21.45
C ALA A 408 12.74 -1.79 21.51
N LEU A 409 11.53 -2.13 21.06
CA LEU A 409 10.37 -1.24 21.15
C LEU A 409 9.99 -0.93 22.60
N LEU A 410 10.00 -1.92 23.49
CA LEU A 410 9.71 -1.74 24.91
C LEU A 410 10.71 -0.79 25.59
N THR A 411 12.00 -0.94 25.30
CA THR A 411 13.04 -0.03 25.81
C THR A 411 12.73 1.42 25.45
N VAL A 412 12.35 1.69 24.21
CA VAL A 412 11.95 3.05 23.75
C VAL A 412 10.70 3.53 24.47
N VAL A 413 9.71 2.65 24.66
CA VAL A 413 8.43 3.02 25.29
C VAL A 413 8.59 3.30 26.79
N GLN A 414 9.54 2.65 27.46
CA GLN A 414 9.83 2.79 28.89
C GLN A 414 10.69 4.01 29.22
N CYS A 415 11.41 4.59 28.25
CA CYS A 415 12.20 5.80 28.48
C CYS A 415 11.31 6.97 28.97
N SER A 416 11.51 7.36 30.24
CA SER A 416 10.65 8.30 30.98
C SER A 416 11.14 9.75 30.98
N SER A 417 11.95 10.17 30.00
CA SER A 417 12.58 11.49 29.98
C SER A 417 11.63 12.61 29.53
N GLU A 418 10.63 12.94 30.36
CA GLU A 418 9.88 14.20 30.24
C GLU A 418 10.76 15.41 30.66
N SER A 419 11.86 15.18 31.38
CA SER A 419 12.73 16.21 31.98
C SER A 419 13.85 16.78 31.08
N ASN A 420 14.07 16.26 29.86
CA ASN A 420 15.15 16.71 28.97
C ASN A 420 14.67 17.43 27.69
N ILE A 421 13.38 17.82 27.63
CA ILE A 421 12.75 18.36 26.42
C ILE A 421 12.91 19.90 26.29
N GLN A 422 13.33 20.59 27.36
CA GLN A 422 13.60 22.03 27.32
C GLN A 422 15.07 22.33 27.61
N LYS A 423 15.90 22.34 26.54
CA LYS A 423 17.08 23.22 26.33
C LYS A 423 18.09 22.55 25.39
N THR A 424 17.77 22.50 24.11
CA THR A 424 18.77 22.70 23.06
C THR A 424 18.15 23.56 21.98
N GLY A 425 18.11 24.87 22.23
CA GLY A 425 18.12 25.80 21.13
C GLY A 425 19.45 25.63 20.41
N ILE A 426 19.42 25.09 19.19
CA ILE A 426 20.25 25.43 18.04
C ILE A 426 19.56 24.80 16.84
N SER A 427 19.13 25.66 15.94
CA SER A 427 18.75 25.36 14.57
C SER A 427 19.97 24.78 13.84
N SER A 428 19.96 23.48 13.55
CA SER A 428 20.74 22.92 12.45
C SER A 428 19.99 21.74 11.83
N SER A 429 19.94 21.79 10.50
CA SER A 429 19.22 20.96 9.56
C SER A 429 19.75 19.51 9.50
N SER A 430 19.34 18.67 10.45
CA SER A 430 19.30 17.21 10.27
C SER A 430 18.14 16.65 11.10
N ALA A 431 17.14 16.13 10.40
CA ALA A 431 15.83 15.79 10.95
C ALA A 431 15.85 14.47 11.76
N THR A 432 16.26 14.53 13.02
CA THR A 432 16.21 13.38 13.93
C THR A 432 14.94 13.43 14.79
N LEU A 433 14.17 12.33 14.87
CA LEU A 433 12.96 12.25 15.70
C LEU A 433 13.22 12.62 17.16
N SER A 434 12.31 13.40 17.76
CA SER A 434 12.31 13.63 19.21
C SER A 434 12.06 12.33 19.98
N ALA A 435 12.46 12.27 21.25
CA ALA A 435 12.20 11.12 22.10
C ALA A 435 10.70 10.82 22.24
N ALA A 436 9.86 11.87 22.30
CA ALA A 436 8.41 11.73 22.36
C ALA A 436 7.82 11.15 21.06
N GLU A 437 8.30 11.59 19.89
CA GLU A 437 7.87 11.02 18.61
C GLU A 437 8.27 9.54 18.49
N ARG A 438 9.52 9.18 18.84
CA ARG A 438 9.94 7.77 18.85
C ARG A 438 9.09 6.92 19.78
N ARG A 439 8.82 7.41 20.99
CA ARG A 439 7.95 6.74 21.96
C ARG A 439 6.54 6.54 21.42
N LEU A 440 5.96 7.55 20.77
CA LEU A 440 4.67 7.45 20.07
C LEU A 440 4.71 6.36 18.99
N HIS A 441 5.70 6.40 18.10
CA HIS A 441 5.82 5.46 16.99
C HIS A 441 5.99 4.03 17.48
N ALA A 442 6.89 3.81 18.44
CA ALA A 442 7.10 2.50 19.06
C ALA A 442 5.84 1.98 19.77
N THR A 443 5.09 2.86 20.46
CA THR A 443 3.81 2.50 21.10
C THR A 443 2.77 2.04 20.08
N ASN A 444 2.66 2.73 18.94
CA ASN A 444 1.75 2.33 17.86
C ASN A 444 2.19 1.04 17.17
N VAL A 445 3.49 0.82 16.98
CA VAL A 445 4.01 -0.46 16.46
C VAL A 445 3.65 -1.60 17.42
N LEU A 446 3.94 -1.48 18.73
CA LEU A 446 3.56 -2.48 19.73
C LEU A 446 2.05 -2.76 19.71
N ARG A 447 1.21 -1.72 19.61
CA ARG A 447 -0.24 -1.86 19.50
C ARG A 447 -0.62 -2.78 18.34
N PHE A 448 0.02 -2.62 17.19
CA PHE A 448 -0.25 -3.42 16.00
C PHE A 448 0.18 -4.88 16.20
N LEU A 449 1.38 -5.12 16.74
CA LEU A 449 1.88 -6.46 17.02
C LEU A 449 1.02 -7.22 18.05
N VAL A 450 0.53 -6.53 19.09
CA VAL A 450 -0.38 -7.12 20.10
C VAL A 450 -1.71 -7.56 19.47
N ARG A 451 -2.21 -6.79 18.52
CA ARG A 451 -3.49 -7.05 17.85
C ARG A 451 -3.40 -8.14 16.78
N ASP A 452 -2.23 -8.33 16.19
CA ASP A 452 -2.03 -9.25 15.07
C ASP A 452 -2.33 -10.71 15.46
N ALA A 453 -3.02 -11.43 14.58
CA ALA A 453 -3.44 -12.81 14.83
C ALA A 453 -2.29 -13.83 14.74
N THR A 454 -1.22 -13.50 13.99
CA THR A 454 -0.07 -14.38 13.78
C THR A 454 0.99 -14.17 14.85
N VAL A 455 1.43 -12.92 15.05
CA VAL A 455 2.53 -12.63 15.99
C VAL A 455 2.05 -12.35 17.41
N GLY A 456 0.84 -11.81 17.60
CA GLY A 456 0.29 -11.49 18.92
C GLY A 456 0.24 -12.67 19.92
N PRO A 457 -0.09 -13.92 19.50
CA PRO A 457 0.04 -15.13 20.34
C PRO A 457 1.42 -15.33 20.97
N ASN A 458 2.47 -14.92 20.28
CA ASN A 458 3.86 -15.08 20.72
C ASN A 458 4.34 -13.97 21.65
N LEU A 459 3.48 -12.99 22.00
CA LEU A 459 3.84 -11.87 22.86
C LEU A 459 3.52 -12.07 24.35
N SER A 460 3.13 -13.28 24.75
CA SER A 460 2.62 -13.58 26.09
C SER A 460 3.54 -13.10 27.21
N ASP A 461 4.87 -13.27 27.05
CA ASP A 461 5.88 -12.89 28.04
C ASP A 461 6.09 -11.36 28.15
N TYR A 462 5.66 -10.61 27.12
CA TYR A 462 5.79 -9.16 27.08
C TYR A 462 4.50 -8.43 27.48
N LEU A 463 3.35 -9.11 27.49
CA LEU A 463 2.05 -8.47 27.72
C LEU A 463 1.98 -7.72 29.05
N GLU A 464 2.61 -8.23 30.12
CA GLU A 464 2.65 -7.53 31.40
C GLU A 464 3.39 -6.18 31.28
N ALA A 465 4.59 -6.20 30.69
CA ALA A 465 5.41 -4.99 30.51
C ALA A 465 4.71 -3.97 29.59
N ILE A 466 4.11 -4.45 28.50
CA ILE A 466 3.33 -3.63 27.58
C ILE A 466 2.14 -2.97 28.29
N LEU A 467 1.42 -3.71 29.15
CA LEU A 467 0.29 -3.17 29.91
C LEU A 467 0.73 -2.07 30.88
N LYS A 468 1.83 -2.29 31.62
CA LYS A 468 2.41 -1.27 32.51
C LYS A 468 2.76 -0.01 31.73
N CYS A 469 3.43 -0.15 30.59
CA CYS A 469 3.76 0.98 29.72
C CYS A 469 2.52 1.75 29.23
N ALA A 470 1.47 1.03 28.82
CA ALA A 470 0.24 1.64 28.37
C ALA A 470 -0.44 2.46 29.48
N ILE A 471 -0.48 1.93 30.71
CA ILE A 471 -1.07 2.64 31.86
C ILE A 471 -0.22 3.86 32.24
N GLN A 472 1.11 3.71 32.35
CA GLN A 472 2.00 4.84 32.66
C GLN A 472 1.90 5.96 31.61
N GLY A 473 1.74 5.60 30.34
CA GLY A 473 1.61 6.58 29.26
C GLY A 473 0.30 7.38 29.30
N LEU A 474 -0.76 6.89 29.98
CA LEU A 474 -2.01 7.64 30.16
C LEU A 474 -1.82 8.90 31.02
N ASP A 475 -0.83 8.89 31.91
CA ASP A 475 -0.52 10.00 32.82
C ASP A 475 0.55 10.96 32.27
N SER A 476 1.03 10.74 31.04
CA SER A 476 2.07 11.59 30.44
C SER A 476 1.57 13.03 30.26
N SER A 477 2.45 14.01 30.44
CA SER A 477 2.14 15.42 30.16
C SER A 477 1.96 15.71 28.66
N ILE A 478 2.48 14.85 27.78
CA ILE A 478 2.47 15.01 26.33
C ILE A 478 1.24 14.35 25.71
N TRP A 479 0.40 15.14 25.02
CA TRP A 479 -0.87 14.66 24.44
C TRP A 479 -0.72 13.46 23.51
N MET A 480 0.28 13.46 22.62
CA MET A 480 0.47 12.39 21.64
C MET A 480 0.79 11.04 22.30
N ILE A 481 1.54 11.05 23.41
CA ILE A 481 1.87 9.86 24.19
C ILE A 481 0.63 9.35 24.91
N ARG A 482 -0.16 10.23 25.54
CA ARG A 482 -1.44 9.84 26.16
C ARG A 482 -2.36 9.18 25.14
N ASN A 483 -2.50 9.79 23.96
CA ASN A 483 -3.34 9.29 22.88
C ASN A 483 -2.87 7.90 22.40
N SER A 484 -1.58 7.71 22.11
CA SER A 484 -1.07 6.39 21.68
C SER A 484 -1.13 5.33 22.79
N SER A 485 -0.98 5.73 24.04
CA SER A 485 -1.04 4.83 25.19
C SER A 485 -2.47 4.38 25.48
N LEU A 486 -3.46 5.27 25.36
CA LEU A 486 -4.89 4.93 25.43
C LEU A 486 -5.29 3.92 24.34
N MET A 487 -4.74 4.15 23.16
CA MET A 487 -4.89 3.28 22.00
C MET A 487 -4.29 1.89 22.22
N LEU A 488 -3.07 1.81 22.77
CA LEU A 488 -2.44 0.55 23.16
C LEU A 488 -3.22 -0.13 24.29
N TYR A 489 -3.62 0.61 25.32
CA TYR A 489 -4.42 0.12 26.45
C TYR A 489 -5.71 -0.55 25.97
N SER A 490 -6.44 0.10 25.05
CA SER A 490 -7.69 -0.46 24.49
C SER A 490 -7.44 -1.80 23.80
N THR A 491 -6.39 -1.90 22.97
CA THR A 491 -5.98 -3.17 22.34
C THR A 491 -5.57 -4.21 23.38
N MET A 492 -4.87 -3.81 24.45
CA MET A 492 -4.50 -4.71 25.53
C MET A 492 -5.71 -5.26 26.27
N MET A 493 -6.77 -4.45 26.47
CA MET A 493 -8.00 -4.91 27.09
C MET A 493 -8.67 -5.99 26.23
N GLU A 494 -8.79 -5.77 24.92
CA GLU A 494 -9.31 -6.78 24.00
C GLU A 494 -8.43 -8.04 23.97
N ARG A 495 -7.10 -7.89 24.06
CA ARG A 495 -6.16 -9.02 24.07
C ARG A 495 -6.24 -9.86 25.35
N ILE A 496 -6.44 -9.21 26.50
CA ILE A 496 -6.45 -9.85 27.82
C ILE A 496 -7.81 -10.46 28.13
N PHE A 497 -8.89 -9.69 27.92
CA PHE A 497 -10.25 -10.06 28.31
C PHE A 497 -11.07 -10.63 27.15
N GLY A 498 -10.62 -10.46 25.91
CA GLY A 498 -11.37 -10.80 24.70
C GLY A 498 -12.32 -9.67 24.27
N VAL A 499 -12.99 -9.88 23.15
CA VAL A 499 -14.06 -8.99 22.68
C VAL A 499 -15.29 -9.12 23.59
N ASN A 500 -16.00 -8.02 23.77
CA ASN A 500 -17.24 -8.00 24.54
C ASN A 500 -18.26 -8.98 23.95
N ARG A 501 -18.68 -9.96 24.75
CA ARG A 501 -19.69 -10.98 24.39
C ARG A 501 -21.10 -10.40 24.41
N THR A 502 -21.30 -9.28 25.10
CA THR A 502 -22.56 -8.55 25.18
C THR A 502 -22.33 -7.06 24.99
N ARG A 503 -23.34 -6.35 24.45
CA ARG A 503 -23.30 -4.87 24.30
C ARG A 503 -23.14 -4.14 25.63
N ASP A 504 -23.69 -4.71 26.70
CA ASP A 504 -23.45 -4.25 28.06
C ASP A 504 -22.01 -4.58 28.47
N CYS A 505 -21.18 -3.54 28.62
CA CYS A 505 -19.78 -3.66 29.00
C CYS A 505 -19.61 -4.16 30.44
N GLU A 506 -20.57 -3.92 31.32
CA GLU A 506 -20.50 -4.32 32.72
C GLU A 506 -20.96 -5.75 32.96
N SER A 507 -21.52 -6.41 31.94
CA SER A 507 -21.96 -7.79 32.01
C SER A 507 -20.90 -8.72 32.59
N LYS A 508 -21.32 -9.62 33.50
CA LYS A 508 -20.44 -10.64 34.09
C LYS A 508 -19.76 -11.51 33.01
N LYS A 509 -20.35 -11.60 31.81
CA LYS A 509 -19.80 -12.37 30.68
C LYS A 509 -18.54 -11.75 30.07
N ASN A 510 -18.27 -10.47 30.34
CA ASN A 510 -17.13 -9.69 29.84
C ASN A 510 -16.03 -9.51 30.91
N ARG A 511 -16.15 -10.17 32.08
CA ARG A 511 -15.21 -10.02 33.21
C ARG A 511 -14.30 -11.23 33.33
N MET A 512 -13.10 -11.00 33.85
CA MET A 512 -12.18 -12.03 34.34
C MET A 512 -12.02 -11.86 35.85
N SER A 513 -11.90 -12.96 36.60
CA SER A 513 -11.59 -12.89 38.03
C SER A 513 -10.21 -12.30 38.26
N SER A 514 -10.06 -11.48 39.30
CA SER A 514 -8.77 -10.87 39.69
C SER A 514 -7.68 -11.92 39.97
N SER A 515 -8.03 -13.08 40.54
CA SER A 515 -7.09 -14.17 40.78
C SER A 515 -6.45 -14.70 39.50
N VAL A 516 -7.25 -14.95 38.46
CA VAL A 516 -6.75 -15.37 37.12
C VAL A 516 -5.92 -14.27 36.48
N PHE A 517 -6.36 -13.01 36.56
CA PHE A 517 -5.62 -11.87 36.02
C PHE A 517 -4.22 -11.75 36.68
N PHE A 518 -4.14 -11.76 38.01
CA PHE A 518 -2.86 -11.65 38.72
C PHE A 518 -2.02 -12.92 38.65
N ALA A 519 -2.61 -14.10 38.42
CA ALA A 519 -1.83 -15.29 38.12
C ALA A 519 -1.14 -15.18 36.75
N LYS A 520 -1.81 -14.57 35.76
CA LYS A 520 -1.26 -14.34 34.42
C LYS A 520 -0.29 -13.14 34.36
N PHE A 521 -0.53 -12.13 35.19
CA PHE A 521 0.24 -10.88 35.25
C PHE A 521 0.65 -10.57 36.71
N PRO A 522 1.58 -11.35 37.28
CA PRO A 522 1.93 -11.27 38.71
C PRO A 522 2.42 -9.90 39.16
N GLY A 523 3.17 -9.18 38.31
CA GLY A 523 3.69 -7.86 38.65
C GLY A 523 2.65 -6.74 38.57
N MET A 524 1.44 -7.00 38.09
CA MET A 524 0.37 -5.99 38.01
C MET A 524 -0.23 -5.65 39.37
N ARG A 525 -0.24 -6.59 40.33
CA ARG A 525 -0.80 -6.32 41.66
C ARG A 525 -0.04 -5.21 42.37
N THR A 526 1.28 -5.35 42.44
CA THR A 526 2.17 -4.37 43.06
C THR A 526 2.12 -3.04 42.32
N PHE A 527 2.18 -3.09 40.99
CA PHE A 527 2.13 -1.90 40.15
C PHE A 527 0.85 -1.07 40.36
N LEU A 528 -0.33 -1.70 40.29
CA LEU A 528 -1.60 -1.00 40.49
C LEU A 528 -1.72 -0.43 41.90
N LEU A 529 -1.32 -1.21 42.92
CA LEU A 529 -1.36 -0.75 44.31
C LEU A 529 -0.51 0.50 44.50
N GLN A 530 0.72 0.50 43.98
CA GLN A 530 1.60 1.65 44.04
C GLN A 530 0.98 2.88 43.36
N SER A 531 0.42 2.73 42.14
CA SER A 531 -0.24 3.84 41.45
C SER A 531 -1.46 4.39 42.21
N PHE A 532 -2.23 3.54 42.88
CA PHE A 532 -3.34 3.98 43.74
C PHE A 532 -2.85 4.76 44.96
N GLU A 533 -1.79 4.28 45.62
CA GLU A 533 -1.19 4.94 46.79
C GLU A 533 -0.64 6.34 46.43
N GLU A 534 0.08 6.45 45.31
CA GLU A 534 0.61 7.72 44.79
C GLU A 534 -0.53 8.71 44.47
N SER A 535 -1.60 8.23 43.81
CA SER A 535 -2.78 9.05 43.49
C SER A 535 -3.50 9.56 44.75
N LEU A 536 -3.62 8.73 45.78
CA LEU A 536 -4.24 9.12 47.06
C LEU A 536 -3.41 10.16 47.82
N GLN A 537 -2.08 10.09 47.73
CA GLN A 537 -1.21 11.11 48.30
C GLN A 537 -1.39 12.46 47.59
N GLY A 538 -1.47 12.47 46.25
CA GLY A 538 -1.74 13.68 45.47
C GLY A 538 -3.06 14.37 45.85
N ILE A 539 -4.14 13.62 46.04
CA ILE A 539 -5.44 14.15 46.47
C ILE A 539 -5.35 14.80 47.86
N ARG A 540 -4.61 14.20 48.80
CA ARG A 540 -4.44 14.74 50.16
C ARG A 540 -3.65 16.05 50.20
N TYR A 541 -2.80 16.31 49.20
CA TYR A 541 -2.08 17.57 49.06
C TYR A 541 -2.92 18.70 48.43
N VAL A 542 -3.95 18.38 47.64
CA VAL A 542 -4.86 19.38 47.02
C VAL A 542 -5.99 19.81 47.97
N VAL A 543 -6.34 18.95 48.95
CA VAL A 543 -7.41 19.21 49.93
C VAL A 543 -6.90 19.96 51.19
N ARG A 544 -5.59 20.12 51.33
CA ARG A 544 -4.96 21.00 52.33
C ARG A 544 -4.55 22.31 51.67
#